data_AF-A0A5J6UEV7-F1
#
_entry.id   AF-A0A5J6UEV7-F1
#
_cell.length_a   1.000
_cell.length_b   1.000
_cell.length_c   1.000
_cell.angle_alpha   90.00
_cell.angle_beta   90.00
_cell.angle_gamma   90.00
#
_symmetry.space_group_name_H-M   'P 1'
#
loop_
_entity.id
_entity.type
_entity.pdbx_description
1 polymer ?
#
loop_
_entity_poly.entity_id
_entity_poly.type
_entity_poly.pdbx_seq_one_letter_code
_entity_poly.pdbx_strand_id
1 'polypeptide(L)'
;MTRRLDDAELEASPVVANIAMNRERTLASYRRELGVDPLAEAGTGHWLDLCCGTGRALVDAAGESADVRITGVDLVGHFLPGVPPPNVRLVVASVTVWEPAAPADLITCVHGLHYVGDKLGLLARAASWLTGDGLLVADFDPRSVRLAGGSPAGRPAAAALRRAGFALDTRRHRITLRGRREITLPYRYLGADDRAGPNYTGQPAVDSYYAPEPVEGER
;
A
#
# COMPACT_ATOMS: atom_id res chain seq x y z
N MET A 1 -3.42 -11.71 26.07
CA MET A 1 -3.26 -11.77 24.60
C MET A 1 -3.97 -10.57 24.02
N THR A 2 -3.29 -9.77 23.19
CA THR A 2 -3.92 -8.65 22.47
C THR A 2 -4.95 -9.19 21.50
N ARG A 3 -6.17 -8.62 21.48
CA ARG A 3 -7.20 -8.95 20.49
C ARG A 3 -6.62 -8.65 19.11
N ARG A 4 -6.77 -9.60 18.18
CA ARG A 4 -6.41 -9.42 16.77
C ARG A 4 -7.68 -9.59 15.94
N LEU A 5 -7.86 -8.66 15.03
CA LEU A 5 -8.91 -8.71 14.02
C LEU A 5 -8.35 -9.46 12.81
N ASP A 6 -9.18 -10.31 12.20
CA ASP A 6 -8.95 -10.71 10.82
C ASP A 6 -9.21 -9.54 9.86
N ASP A 7 -8.92 -9.71 8.57
CA ASP A 7 -9.05 -8.63 7.58
C ASP A 7 -10.50 -8.14 7.46
N ALA A 8 -11.49 -9.03 7.53
CA ALA A 8 -12.90 -8.63 7.40
C ALA A 8 -13.39 -7.82 8.61
N GLU A 9 -13.03 -8.25 9.82
CA GLU A 9 -13.28 -7.48 11.05
C GLU A 9 -12.54 -6.13 11.04
N LEU A 10 -11.29 -6.13 10.56
CA LEU A 10 -10.46 -4.94 10.49
C LEU A 10 -11.03 -3.93 9.50
N GLU A 11 -11.43 -4.37 8.32
CA GLU A 11 -12.04 -3.56 7.27
C GLU A 11 -13.35 -2.90 7.70
N ALA A 12 -14.09 -3.54 8.62
CA ALA A 12 -15.30 -2.98 9.22
C ALA A 12 -15.01 -2.05 10.43
N SER A 13 -13.76 -1.97 10.89
CA SER A 13 -13.41 -1.17 12.07
C SER A 13 -13.55 0.33 11.80
N PRO A 14 -13.90 1.15 12.82
CA PRO A 14 -13.98 2.60 12.65
C PRO A 14 -12.63 3.25 12.33
N VAL A 15 -11.50 2.54 12.48
CA VAL A 15 -10.16 3.02 12.13
C VAL A 15 -9.85 2.82 10.64
N VAL A 16 -10.35 1.75 10.03
CA VAL A 16 -10.07 1.41 8.62
C VAL A 16 -11.22 1.82 7.70
N ALA A 17 -12.47 1.64 8.13
CA ALA A 17 -13.66 2.03 7.36
C ALA A 17 -13.92 3.55 7.33
N ASN A 18 -13.04 4.38 7.90
CA ASN A 18 -13.25 5.83 7.94
C ASN A 18 -12.62 6.56 6.75
N ILE A 19 -13.20 7.72 6.43
CA ILE A 19 -12.71 8.59 5.36
C ILE A 19 -11.65 9.58 5.83
N ALA A 20 -11.30 9.60 7.13
CA ALA A 20 -10.55 10.71 7.75
C ALA A 20 -9.16 10.91 7.14
N MET A 21 -8.64 9.89 6.44
CA MET A 21 -7.34 9.92 5.77
C MET A 21 -7.39 10.11 4.27
N ASN A 22 -8.59 10.17 3.71
CA ASN A 22 -8.84 10.55 2.35
C ASN A 22 -8.70 12.08 2.21
N ARG A 23 -7.46 12.56 2.24
CA ARG A 23 -7.13 14.00 2.27
C ARG A 23 -7.39 14.74 0.94
N GLU A 24 -8.22 14.18 0.06
CA GLU A 24 -8.47 14.69 -1.30
C GLU A 24 -7.17 15.17 -1.97
N ARG A 25 -6.10 14.37 -1.84
CA ARG A 25 -4.77 14.81 -2.27
C ARG A 25 -4.82 15.12 -3.76
N THR A 26 -4.36 16.32 -4.12
CA THR A 26 -4.13 16.68 -5.52
C THR A 26 -2.89 15.97 -6.04
N LEU A 27 -2.75 15.90 -7.36
CA LEU A 27 -1.57 15.31 -8.00
C LEU A 27 -0.26 15.97 -7.54
N ALA A 28 -0.25 17.29 -7.37
CA ALA A 28 0.92 18.02 -6.87
C ALA A 28 1.34 17.57 -5.46
N SER A 29 0.36 17.26 -4.59
CA SER A 29 0.66 16.72 -3.26
C SER A 29 1.19 15.29 -3.34
N TYR A 30 0.62 14.47 -4.23
CA TYR A 30 1.08 13.11 -4.51
C TYR A 30 2.54 13.08 -4.97
N ARG A 31 2.92 13.93 -5.94
CA ARG A 31 4.31 14.06 -6.42
C ARG A 31 5.31 14.32 -5.29
N ARG A 32 4.94 15.19 -4.35
CA ARG A 32 5.76 15.50 -3.18
C ARG A 32 5.88 14.31 -2.23
N GLU A 33 4.76 13.63 -1.94
CA GLU A 33 4.74 12.49 -1.03
C GLU A 33 5.48 11.27 -1.61
N LEU A 34 5.33 11.01 -2.90
CA LEU A 34 6.02 9.94 -3.63
C LEU A 34 7.49 10.29 -3.93
N GLY A 35 7.82 11.58 -4.00
CA GLY A 35 9.12 12.11 -4.42
C GLY A 35 9.56 11.68 -5.83
N VAL A 36 8.59 11.29 -6.66
CA VAL A 36 8.71 11.00 -8.10
C VAL A 36 7.49 11.60 -8.80
N ASP A 37 7.57 11.79 -10.12
CA ASP A 37 6.41 12.16 -10.93
C ASP A 37 5.70 10.90 -11.42
N PRO A 38 4.48 10.60 -10.94
CA PRO A 38 3.80 9.34 -11.29
C PRO A 38 3.49 9.23 -12.79
N LEU A 39 3.26 10.35 -13.49
CA LEU A 39 3.02 10.32 -14.93
C LEU A 39 4.29 9.99 -15.72
N ALA A 40 5.44 10.50 -15.28
CA ALA A 40 6.73 10.15 -15.90
C ALA A 40 7.12 8.69 -15.65
N GLU A 41 6.84 8.16 -14.45
CA GLU A 41 7.13 6.76 -14.12
C GLU A 41 6.18 5.79 -14.82
N ALA A 42 4.90 6.14 -14.96
CA ALA A 42 3.93 5.31 -15.70
C ALA A 42 4.09 5.41 -17.22
N GLY A 43 4.63 6.52 -17.74
CA GLY A 43 4.76 6.75 -19.18
C GLY A 43 3.40 6.73 -19.88
N THR A 44 3.24 5.86 -20.88
CA THR A 44 1.94 5.56 -21.53
C THR A 44 1.34 4.22 -21.06
N GLY A 45 1.89 3.70 -19.97
CA GLY A 45 1.55 2.40 -19.41
C GLY A 45 0.42 2.47 -18.39
N HIS A 46 0.55 1.66 -17.34
CA HIS A 46 -0.48 1.49 -16.32
C HIS A 46 0.00 1.96 -14.95
N TRP A 47 -0.72 2.93 -14.38
CA TRP A 47 -0.60 3.35 -12.99
C TRP A 47 -1.72 2.70 -12.15
N LEU A 48 -1.33 1.89 -11.17
CA LEU A 48 -2.19 1.32 -10.14
C LEU A 48 -1.97 2.02 -8.80
N ASP A 49 -3.00 2.65 -8.24
CA ASP A 49 -2.95 3.29 -6.92
C ASP A 49 -3.80 2.50 -5.91
N LEU A 50 -3.14 1.96 -4.89
CA LEU A 50 -3.73 1.18 -3.82
C LEU A 50 -4.07 2.10 -2.65
N CYS A 51 -5.31 2.01 -2.17
CA CYS A 51 -5.90 2.94 -1.19
C CYS A 51 -5.97 4.37 -1.75
N CYS A 52 -6.55 4.53 -2.94
CA CYS A 52 -6.55 5.79 -3.68
C CYS A 52 -7.44 6.89 -3.09
N GLY A 53 -8.19 6.61 -2.03
CA GLY A 53 -9.13 7.55 -1.42
C GLY A 53 -10.19 7.99 -2.42
N THR A 54 -10.38 9.31 -2.59
CA THR A 54 -11.40 9.87 -3.48
C THR A 54 -11.02 9.72 -4.95
N GLY A 55 -9.78 9.32 -5.23
CA GLY A 55 -9.23 9.30 -6.59
C GLY A 55 -8.89 10.69 -7.12
N ARG A 56 -8.85 11.75 -6.29
CA ARG A 56 -8.58 13.12 -6.75
C ARG A 56 -7.27 13.26 -7.52
N ALA A 57 -6.17 12.74 -6.99
CA ALA A 57 -4.87 12.76 -7.68
C ALA A 57 -4.92 12.03 -9.03
N LEU A 58 -5.71 10.96 -9.13
CA LEU A 58 -5.86 10.16 -10.35
C LEU A 58 -6.66 10.91 -11.42
N VAL A 59 -7.72 11.60 -11.02
CA VAL A 59 -8.51 12.46 -11.90
C VAL A 59 -7.69 13.67 -12.37
N ASP A 60 -6.95 14.31 -11.47
CA ASP A 60 -6.02 15.39 -11.83
C ASP A 60 -4.97 14.88 -12.86
N ALA A 61 -4.41 13.69 -12.64
CA ALA A 61 -3.43 13.07 -13.53
C ALA A 61 -3.97 12.74 -14.92
N ALA A 62 -5.20 12.25 -15.00
CA ALA A 62 -5.88 12.03 -16.28
C ALA A 62 -6.12 13.34 -17.06
N GLY A 63 -6.26 14.47 -16.36
CA GLY A 63 -6.32 15.80 -16.96
C GLY A 63 -4.99 16.27 -17.55
N GLU A 64 -3.86 15.78 -17.01
CA GLU A 64 -2.51 16.08 -17.52
C GLU A 64 -2.05 15.08 -18.60
N SER A 65 -2.49 13.83 -18.54
CA SER A 65 -2.17 12.80 -19.54
C SER A 65 -3.32 11.82 -19.75
N ALA A 66 -3.88 11.81 -20.95
CA ALA A 66 -4.92 10.87 -21.36
C ALA A 66 -4.37 9.48 -21.76
N ASP A 67 -3.05 9.39 -22.00
CA ASP A 67 -2.40 8.17 -22.51
C ASP A 67 -2.06 7.18 -21.38
N VAL A 68 -2.04 7.63 -20.12
CA VAL A 68 -1.80 6.74 -18.97
C VAL A 68 -3.10 6.04 -18.60
N ARG A 69 -3.07 4.71 -18.56
CA ARG A 69 -4.16 3.94 -17.94
C ARG A 69 -4.01 4.04 -16.42
N ILE A 70 -5.06 4.46 -15.73
CA ILE A 70 -5.03 4.65 -14.28
C ILE A 70 -6.09 3.78 -13.62
N THR A 71 -5.70 2.97 -12.63
CA THR A 71 -6.61 2.21 -11.78
C THR A 71 -6.43 2.64 -10.34
N GLY A 72 -7.49 3.16 -9.72
CA GLY A 72 -7.54 3.43 -8.28
C GLY A 72 -8.35 2.35 -7.57
N VAL A 73 -7.82 1.82 -6.46
CA VAL A 73 -8.53 0.84 -5.61
C VAL A 73 -8.67 1.43 -4.22
N ASP A 74 -9.88 1.43 -3.68
CA ASP A 74 -10.15 1.85 -2.30
C ASP A 74 -11.23 0.98 -1.66
N LEU A 75 -11.18 0.85 -0.34
CA LEU A 75 -12.12 0.02 0.41
C LEU A 75 -13.51 0.65 0.49
N VAL A 76 -13.60 1.96 0.74
CA VAL A 76 -14.87 2.61 1.15
C VAL A 76 -15.63 3.19 -0.04
N GLY A 77 -14.97 3.39 -1.19
CA GLY A 77 -15.62 3.81 -2.43
C GLY A 77 -16.17 5.23 -2.42
N HIS A 78 -15.69 6.10 -1.52
CA HIS A 78 -16.02 7.53 -1.48
C HIS A 78 -15.25 8.31 -2.56
N PHE A 79 -15.42 7.91 -3.82
CA PHE A 79 -14.80 8.59 -4.94
C PHE A 79 -15.40 9.96 -5.20
N LEU A 80 -14.66 10.81 -5.91
CA LEU A 80 -15.20 12.09 -6.39
C LEU A 80 -16.50 11.87 -7.17
N PRO A 81 -17.50 12.77 -6.99
CA PRO A 81 -18.74 12.66 -7.73
C PRO A 81 -18.53 12.93 -9.22
N GLY A 82 -19.31 12.25 -10.05
CA GLY A 82 -19.27 12.38 -11.51
C GLY A 82 -18.74 11.12 -12.20
N VAL A 83 -18.73 11.16 -13.53
CA VAL A 83 -18.14 10.08 -14.34
C VAL A 83 -16.62 10.30 -14.38
N PRO A 84 -15.81 9.31 -13.96
CA PRO A 84 -14.36 9.42 -14.06
C PRO A 84 -13.91 9.60 -15.52
N PRO A 85 -12.74 10.23 -15.77
CA PRO A 85 -12.15 10.29 -17.11
C PRO A 85 -12.03 8.88 -17.73
N PRO A 86 -12.13 8.73 -19.06
CA PRO A 86 -12.15 7.41 -19.71
C PRO A 86 -10.94 6.52 -19.42
N ASN A 87 -9.78 7.11 -19.13
CA ASN A 87 -8.55 6.41 -18.77
C ASN A 87 -8.42 6.12 -17.27
N VAL A 88 -9.41 6.49 -16.44
CA VAL A 88 -9.44 6.25 -14.99
C VAL A 88 -10.50 5.21 -14.66
N ARG A 89 -10.08 4.13 -13.99
CA ARG A 89 -10.98 3.13 -13.40
C ARG A 89 -10.87 3.15 -11.89
N LEU A 90 -11.99 3.40 -11.21
CA LEU A 90 -12.07 3.36 -9.75
C LEU A 90 -12.78 2.08 -9.30
N VAL A 91 -12.17 1.37 -8.35
CA VAL A 91 -12.61 0.05 -7.89
C VAL A 91 -12.82 0.08 -6.39
N VAL A 92 -14.01 -0.33 -5.96
CA VAL A 92 -14.30 -0.57 -4.54
C VAL A 92 -13.92 -2.01 -4.22
N ALA A 93 -12.82 -2.21 -3.50
CA ALA A 93 -12.37 -3.54 -3.09
C ALA A 93 -11.35 -3.45 -1.95
N SER A 94 -11.22 -4.54 -1.19
CA SER A 94 -10.08 -4.71 -0.31
C SER A 94 -8.83 -5.06 -1.10
N VAL A 95 -7.77 -4.28 -0.89
CA VAL A 95 -6.46 -4.52 -1.49
C VAL A 95 -5.78 -5.79 -0.98
N THR A 96 -6.23 -6.36 0.15
CA THR A 96 -5.64 -7.60 0.70
C THR A 96 -6.03 -8.85 -0.10
N VAL A 97 -7.15 -8.79 -0.84
CA VAL A 97 -7.64 -9.91 -1.67
C VAL A 97 -7.80 -9.54 -3.15
N TRP A 98 -7.97 -8.27 -3.49
CA TRP A 98 -8.08 -7.81 -4.87
C TRP A 98 -6.74 -7.95 -5.63
N GLU A 99 -6.81 -8.19 -6.93
CA GLU A 99 -5.66 -8.24 -7.83
C GLU A 99 -5.93 -7.52 -9.17
N PRO A 100 -4.90 -6.92 -9.79
CA PRO A 100 -5.06 -6.27 -11.07
C PRO A 100 -5.14 -7.29 -12.21
N ALA A 101 -5.97 -7.02 -13.21
CA ALA A 101 -6.10 -7.86 -14.41
C ALA A 101 -4.88 -7.81 -15.34
N ALA A 102 -4.00 -6.82 -15.17
CA ALA A 102 -2.80 -6.62 -15.96
C ALA A 102 -1.68 -6.04 -15.07
N PRO A 103 -0.40 -6.30 -15.38
CA PRO A 103 0.71 -5.67 -14.68
C PRO A 103 0.67 -4.13 -14.75
N ALA A 104 1.41 -3.49 -13.86
CA ALA A 104 1.50 -2.03 -13.77
C ALA A 104 2.96 -1.55 -13.87
N ASP A 105 3.14 -0.45 -14.59
CA ASP A 105 4.42 0.26 -14.72
C ASP A 105 4.70 1.12 -13.49
N LEU A 106 3.63 1.58 -12.84
CA LEU A 106 3.70 2.25 -11.55
C LEU A 106 2.65 1.68 -10.60
N ILE A 107 3.07 1.30 -9.40
CA ILE A 107 2.19 1.00 -8.27
C ILE A 107 2.47 1.98 -7.16
N THR A 108 1.43 2.65 -6.66
CA THR A 108 1.52 3.55 -5.51
C THR A 108 0.63 3.10 -4.36
N CYS A 109 1.04 3.39 -3.13
CA CYS A 109 0.21 3.22 -1.94
C CYS A 109 0.57 4.30 -0.91
N VAL A 110 -0.04 5.47 -1.07
CA VAL A 110 0.25 6.65 -0.25
C VAL A 110 -0.58 6.58 1.04
N HIS A 111 0.10 6.41 2.17
CA HIS A 111 -0.45 6.17 3.51
C HIS A 111 -1.43 4.99 3.67
N GLY A 112 -1.76 4.26 2.61
CA GLY A 112 -2.70 3.13 2.66
C GLY A 112 -2.27 2.02 3.61
N LEU A 113 -0.97 1.73 3.68
CA LEU A 113 -0.44 0.69 4.57
C LEU A 113 -0.69 0.96 6.06
N HIS A 114 -1.06 2.17 6.48
CA HIS A 114 -1.47 2.43 7.86
C HIS A 114 -2.79 1.73 8.25
N TYR A 115 -3.59 1.32 7.28
CA TYR A 115 -4.93 0.75 7.45
C TYR A 115 -5.02 -0.70 6.95
N VAL A 116 -4.03 -1.16 6.20
CA VAL A 116 -3.96 -2.54 5.73
C VAL A 116 -3.51 -3.46 6.86
N GLY A 117 -4.23 -4.57 7.02
CA GLY A 117 -3.90 -5.67 7.92
C GLY A 117 -2.59 -6.33 7.53
N ASP A 118 -2.56 -7.11 6.45
CA ASP A 118 -1.34 -7.76 5.95
C ASP A 118 -0.47 -6.82 5.07
N LYS A 119 0.24 -5.90 5.73
CA LYS A 119 1.15 -4.94 5.06
C LYS A 119 2.27 -5.64 4.29
N LEU A 120 2.86 -6.69 4.86
CA LEU A 120 3.99 -7.39 4.25
C LEU A 120 3.55 -8.24 3.06
N GLY A 121 2.42 -8.94 3.19
CA GLY A 121 1.79 -9.66 2.09
C GLY A 121 1.38 -8.73 0.95
N LEU A 122 0.79 -7.56 1.25
CA LEU A 122 0.44 -6.59 0.21
C LEU A 122 1.66 -6.08 -0.55
N LEU A 123 2.76 -5.77 0.13
CA LEU A 123 4.01 -5.35 -0.53
C LEU A 123 4.57 -6.45 -1.43
N ALA A 124 4.55 -7.71 -0.98
CA ALA A 124 5.00 -8.85 -1.77
C ALA A 124 4.11 -9.08 -3.01
N ARG A 125 2.79 -8.96 -2.88
CA ARG A 125 1.84 -9.07 -4.00
C ARG A 125 1.98 -7.90 -4.98
N ALA A 126 2.11 -6.68 -4.49
CA ALA A 126 2.33 -5.51 -5.33
C ALA A 126 3.62 -5.65 -6.16
N ALA A 127 4.68 -6.22 -5.58
CA ALA A 127 5.92 -6.51 -6.31
C ALA A 127 5.73 -7.50 -7.49
N SER A 128 4.83 -8.47 -7.37
CA SER A 128 4.56 -9.45 -8.44
C SER A 128 3.66 -8.88 -9.55
N TRP A 129 2.94 -7.79 -9.28
CA TRP A 129 2.11 -7.08 -10.25
C TRP A 129 2.85 -6.06 -11.10
N LEU A 130 4.14 -5.79 -10.83
CA LEU A 130 4.91 -4.86 -11.64
C LEU A 130 5.21 -5.42 -13.03
N THR A 131 5.40 -4.53 -14.01
CA THR A 131 6.12 -4.84 -15.25
C THR A 131 7.61 -5.09 -14.97
N GLY A 132 8.37 -5.53 -15.98
CA GLY A 132 9.79 -5.89 -15.81
C GLY A 132 10.66 -4.75 -15.28
N ASP A 133 10.32 -3.51 -15.61
CA ASP A 133 10.98 -2.27 -15.24
C ASP A 133 10.09 -1.32 -14.44
N GLY A 134 8.90 -1.77 -14.01
CA GLY A 134 7.95 -0.96 -13.25
C GLY A 134 8.47 -0.53 -11.87
N LEU A 135 7.80 0.43 -11.26
CA LEU A 135 8.14 0.99 -9.96
C LEU A 135 6.99 0.81 -8.96
N LEU A 136 7.30 0.29 -7.78
CA LEU A 136 6.43 0.37 -6.61
C LEU A 136 6.95 1.46 -5.67
N VAL A 137 6.05 2.34 -5.21
CA VAL A 137 6.32 3.35 -4.17
C VAL A 137 5.19 3.37 -3.15
N ALA A 138 5.50 3.17 -1.87
CA ALA A 138 4.51 3.22 -0.81
C ALA A 138 5.04 3.91 0.44
N ASP A 139 4.13 4.42 1.26
CA ASP A 139 4.46 4.82 2.63
C ASP A 139 4.40 3.60 3.55
N PHE A 140 5.48 3.35 4.28
CA PHE A 140 5.62 2.23 5.18
C PHE A 140 6.33 2.63 6.47
N ASP A 141 5.69 2.37 7.61
CA ASP A 141 6.29 2.50 8.94
C ASP A 141 6.58 1.13 9.54
N PRO A 142 7.84 0.68 9.59
CA PRO A 142 8.21 -0.60 10.19
C PRO A 142 7.80 -0.72 11.66
N ARG A 143 7.61 0.39 12.39
CA ARG A 143 7.18 0.35 13.80
C ARG A 143 5.81 -0.28 13.99
N SER A 144 4.98 -0.30 12.94
CA SER A 144 3.67 -0.94 12.94
C SER A 144 3.71 -2.48 12.84
N VAL A 145 4.89 -3.07 12.68
CA VAL A 145 5.05 -4.53 12.56
C VAL A 145 5.37 -5.12 13.93
N ARG A 146 4.56 -6.10 14.35
CA ARG A 146 4.67 -6.81 15.64
C ARG A 146 4.84 -8.31 15.42
N LEU A 147 5.52 -8.97 16.37
CA LEU A 147 5.49 -10.43 16.48
C LEU A 147 4.22 -10.88 17.21
N ALA A 148 3.94 -12.18 17.18
CA ALA A 148 2.83 -12.79 17.93
C ALA A 148 2.81 -12.40 19.43
N GLY A 149 3.95 -12.18 20.08
CA GLY A 149 3.99 -11.72 21.48
C GLY A 149 3.63 -10.25 21.69
N GLY A 150 3.43 -9.46 20.63
CA GLY A 150 3.31 -8.00 20.66
C GLY A 150 4.65 -7.27 20.69
N SER A 151 5.78 -7.99 20.75
CA SER A 151 7.11 -7.37 20.68
C SER A 151 7.33 -6.72 19.31
N PRO A 152 8.00 -5.56 19.23
CA PRO A 152 8.30 -4.89 17.96
C PRO A 152 9.10 -5.79 17.01
N ALA A 153 8.73 -5.80 15.73
CA ALA A 153 9.40 -6.55 14.65
C ALA A 153 9.85 -5.65 13.49
N GLY A 154 9.76 -4.32 13.62
CA GLY A 154 10.07 -3.40 12.54
C GLY A 154 11.48 -3.50 11.97
N ARG A 155 12.50 -3.64 12.84
CA ARG A 155 13.88 -3.82 12.40
C ARG A 155 14.10 -5.12 11.60
N PRO A 156 13.73 -6.31 12.12
CA PRO A 156 13.89 -7.55 11.36
C PRO A 156 13.02 -7.58 10.10
N ALA A 157 11.79 -7.03 10.12
CA ALA A 157 10.94 -6.93 8.93
C ALA A 157 11.57 -6.02 7.85
N ALA A 158 12.11 -4.86 8.25
CA ALA A 158 12.84 -3.98 7.33
C ALA A 158 14.09 -4.67 6.74
N ALA A 159 14.79 -5.51 7.51
CA ALA A 159 15.91 -6.29 7.01
C ALA A 159 15.47 -7.35 5.99
N ALA A 160 14.36 -8.04 6.24
CA ALA A 160 13.79 -9.01 5.30
C ALA A 160 13.35 -8.35 3.98
N LEU A 161 12.65 -7.21 4.06
CA LEU A 161 12.27 -6.42 2.88
C LEU A 161 13.50 -5.98 2.07
N ARG A 162 14.56 -5.50 2.72
CA ARG A 162 15.80 -5.15 2.01
C ARG A 162 16.45 -6.34 1.33
N ARG A 163 16.48 -7.52 1.96
CA ARG A 163 16.98 -8.75 1.33
C ARG A 163 16.13 -9.16 0.11
N ALA A 164 14.84 -8.87 0.15
CA ALA A 164 13.93 -9.09 -0.98
C ALA A 164 14.04 -8.02 -2.09
N GLY A 165 14.96 -7.05 -1.96
CA GLY A 165 15.25 -6.03 -2.98
C GLY A 165 14.54 -4.69 -2.78
N PHE A 166 13.75 -4.52 -1.72
CA PHE A 166 13.15 -3.22 -1.42
C PHE A 166 14.18 -2.22 -0.90
N ALA A 167 14.06 -0.96 -1.32
CA ALA A 167 14.71 0.17 -0.67
C ALA A 167 13.78 0.78 0.39
N LEU A 168 14.34 1.16 1.53
CA LEU A 168 13.61 1.75 2.65
C LEU A 168 14.27 3.07 3.07
N ASP A 169 13.56 4.17 2.84
CA ASP A 169 13.87 5.49 3.40
C ASP A 169 13.05 5.70 4.67
N THR A 170 13.64 5.39 5.82
CA THR A 170 12.97 5.52 7.11
C THR A 170 12.74 6.97 7.54
N ARG A 171 13.44 7.94 6.93
CA ARG A 171 13.27 9.36 7.26
C ARG A 171 12.03 9.92 6.57
N ARG A 172 11.74 9.44 5.36
CA ARG A 172 10.53 9.78 4.60
C ARG A 172 9.41 8.75 4.75
N HIS A 173 9.61 7.71 5.57
CA HIS A 173 8.69 6.58 5.72
C HIS A 173 8.32 5.93 4.38
N ARG A 174 9.26 5.84 3.44
CA ARG A 174 9.01 5.36 2.08
C ARG A 174 9.66 4.02 1.82
N ILE A 175 8.93 3.13 1.15
CA ILE A 175 9.45 1.88 0.60
C ILE A 175 9.30 1.89 -0.92
N THR A 176 10.33 1.42 -1.63
CA THR A 176 10.30 1.30 -3.08
C THR A 176 10.87 -0.02 -3.57
N LEU A 177 10.45 -0.43 -4.77
CA LEU A 177 10.99 -1.57 -5.51
C LEU A 177 10.94 -1.27 -7.01
N ARG A 178 12.03 -1.57 -7.72
CA ARG A 178 12.07 -1.50 -9.18
C ARG A 178 12.08 -2.91 -9.78
N GLY A 179 11.22 -3.11 -10.77
CA GLY A 179 11.05 -4.34 -11.53
C GLY A 179 10.25 -5.40 -10.79
N ARG A 180 9.57 -6.24 -11.58
CA ARG A 180 8.77 -7.37 -11.10
C ARG A 180 9.59 -8.34 -10.25
N ARG A 181 9.02 -8.75 -9.11
CA ARG A 181 9.58 -9.79 -8.23
C ARG A 181 8.48 -10.65 -7.63
N GLU A 182 8.69 -11.97 -7.65
CA GLU A 182 7.98 -12.89 -6.77
C GLU A 182 8.72 -12.93 -5.43
N ILE A 183 8.04 -12.57 -4.34
CA ILE A 183 8.67 -12.37 -3.04
C ILE A 183 8.01 -13.27 -1.99
N THR A 184 8.82 -14.07 -1.32
CA THR A 184 8.42 -14.81 -0.12
C THR A 184 9.13 -14.21 1.08
N LEU A 185 8.37 -13.63 2.01
CA LEU A 185 8.91 -13.10 3.26
C LEU A 185 8.81 -14.17 4.37
N PRO A 186 9.73 -14.19 5.34
CA PRO A 186 9.78 -15.17 6.43
C PRO A 186 8.74 -14.90 7.53
N TYR A 187 7.51 -14.57 7.13
CA TYR A 187 6.46 -14.12 8.04
C TYR A 187 5.10 -14.61 7.56
N ARG A 188 4.33 -15.17 8.50
CA ARG A 188 2.90 -15.41 8.32
C ARG A 188 2.09 -14.40 9.11
N TYR A 189 1.15 -13.76 8.43
CA TYR A 189 0.21 -12.81 9.01
C TYR A 189 -0.74 -13.50 10.01
N LEU A 190 -1.02 -12.83 11.13
CA LEU A 190 -1.82 -13.34 12.25
C LEU A 190 -3.02 -12.45 12.60
N GLY A 191 -3.29 -11.42 11.80
CA GLY A 191 -4.28 -10.38 12.11
C GLY A 191 -3.66 -9.05 12.54
N ALA A 192 -4.51 -8.05 12.75
CA ALA A 192 -4.12 -6.69 13.11
C ALA A 192 -4.82 -6.17 14.37
N ASP A 193 -4.30 -5.09 14.92
CA ASP A 193 -4.87 -4.37 16.06
C ASP A 193 -5.20 -2.93 15.63
N ASP A 194 -6.48 -2.59 15.61
CA ASP A 194 -7.01 -1.26 15.29
C ASP A 194 -6.87 -0.26 16.45
N ARG A 195 -6.34 -0.68 17.61
CA ARG A 195 -6.11 0.15 18.80
C ARG A 195 -4.65 0.49 19.02
N ALA A 196 -3.80 0.31 18.00
CA ALA A 196 -2.37 0.56 18.06
C ALA A 196 -1.99 2.03 18.38
N GLY A 197 -2.94 2.95 18.21
CA GLY A 197 -2.72 4.38 18.40
C GLY A 197 -2.33 5.08 17.10
N PRO A 198 -1.76 6.30 17.18
CA PRO A 198 -1.51 7.11 16.01
C PRO A 198 -0.26 6.66 15.21
N ASN A 199 -0.34 6.75 13.88
CA ASN A 199 0.81 6.69 12.98
C ASN A 199 1.68 7.96 13.06
N TYR A 200 2.74 8.03 12.26
CA TYR A 200 3.65 9.18 12.21
C TYR A 200 3.00 10.48 11.72
N THR A 201 1.79 10.41 11.15
CA THR A 201 0.99 11.58 10.76
C THR A 201 0.02 12.04 11.85
N GLY A 202 0.01 11.35 13.01
CA GLY A 202 -0.88 11.63 14.15
C GLY A 202 -2.27 11.01 14.04
N GLN A 203 -2.53 10.21 13.01
CA GLN A 203 -3.84 9.63 12.72
C GLN A 203 -3.93 8.19 13.24
N PRO A 204 -5.10 7.71 13.71
CA PRO A 204 -5.28 6.31 14.08
C PRO A 204 -4.77 5.37 12.98
N ALA A 205 -4.15 4.26 13.37
CA ALA A 205 -3.58 3.29 12.46
C ALA A 205 -3.60 1.89 13.08
N VAL A 206 -3.21 0.90 12.29
CA VAL A 206 -3.26 -0.51 12.67
C VAL A 206 -1.86 -1.10 12.80
N ASP A 207 -1.62 -1.84 13.88
CA ASP A 207 -0.43 -2.68 14.02
C ASP A 207 -0.69 -4.06 13.40
N SER A 208 0.24 -4.56 12.59
CA SER A 208 0.16 -5.87 11.94
C SER A 208 0.97 -6.90 12.69
N TYR A 209 0.38 -8.05 12.99
CA TYR A 209 1.01 -9.11 13.77
C TYR A 209 1.43 -10.27 12.88
N TYR A 210 2.65 -10.76 13.09
CA TYR A 210 3.22 -11.86 12.31
C TYR A 210 3.85 -12.94 13.19
N ALA A 211 3.84 -14.17 12.71
CA ALA A 211 4.71 -15.24 13.18
C ALA A 211 5.90 -15.38 12.22
N PRO A 212 7.13 -15.53 12.70
CA PRO A 212 8.23 -15.95 11.84
C PRO A 212 7.92 -17.30 11.21
N GLU A 213 8.17 -17.42 9.92
CA GLU A 213 8.16 -18.71 9.21
C GLU A 213 9.53 -18.96 8.59
N PRO A 214 10.08 -20.17 8.75
CA PRO A 214 11.34 -20.52 8.11
C PRO A 214 11.17 -20.46 6.59
N VAL A 215 12.07 -19.76 5.91
CA VAL A 215 12.20 -19.88 4.45
C VAL A 215 12.88 -21.22 4.18
N GLU A 216 12.32 -22.04 3.30
CA GLU A 216 12.97 -23.30 2.90
C GLU A 216 14.38 -22.98 2.36
N GLY A 217 15.42 -23.44 3.06
CA GLY A 217 16.82 -23.26 2.64
C GLY A 217 17.83 -22.86 3.72
N GLU A 218 17.41 -22.43 4.91
CA GLU A 218 18.32 -22.14 6.03
C GLU A 218 18.15 -23.20 7.14
N ARG A 219 18.92 -24.29 7.04
CA ARG A 219 19.24 -25.22 8.13
C ARG A 219 20.76 -25.37 8.24
#